data_AF-A0A8X8Z304-F1
#
_entry.id   AF-A0A8X8Z304-F1
#
_cell.length_a   1.000
_cell.length_b   1.000
_cell.length_c   1.000
_cell.angle_alpha   90.00
_cell.angle_beta   90.00
_cell.angle_gamma   90.00
#
_symmetry.space_group_name_H-M   'P 1'
#
loop_
_entity.id
_entity.type
_entity.pdbx_description
1 polymer ?
#
loop_
_entity_poly.entity_id
_entity_poly.type
_entity_poly.pdbx_seq_one_letter_code
_entity_poly.pdbx_strand_id
1 'polypeptide(L)'
;MITEEALPTYQTMLNTLDGVRDETGASLTPWAIWTRAWTAEENRHGDLLNKYLYLSGRVDMRQIEKTIQYLIGSGMDPGTDKNPYLGFIYTSFQERATFVSHGNTARLAKEHGDLKLAQICGIIAADEKRHETAYTKIVEKLFEVDPDGTVLALADMMKKKISMPAHLMYDGVDDNLFEHFSSVAQRLGVYTAKDYADILEYLVGRWEVEKMTGLSGEGRKAQDYVCSLPPRIRKLEERAQARAKQSAPVPFSWIHGREVML
;
A
#
# COMPACT_ATOMS: atom_id res chain seq x y z
N MET A 1 -7.27 5.40 -6.86
CA MET A 1 -8.70 5.81 -6.84
C MET A 1 -9.57 4.69 -6.28
N ILE A 2 -9.76 3.55 -6.97
CA ILE A 2 -10.60 2.44 -6.44
C ILE A 2 -10.12 1.99 -5.05
N THR A 3 -8.80 1.87 -4.86
CA THR A 3 -8.18 1.62 -3.55
C THR A 3 -8.56 2.70 -2.53
N GLU A 4 -8.35 3.99 -2.83
CA GLU A 4 -8.75 5.09 -1.91
C GLU A 4 -10.23 5.05 -1.51
N GLU A 5 -11.11 4.68 -2.44
CA GLU A 5 -12.56 4.62 -2.18
C GLU A 5 -12.95 3.46 -1.24
N ALA A 6 -12.06 2.47 -1.04
CA ALA A 6 -12.26 1.40 -0.06
C ALA A 6 -11.83 1.81 1.37
N LEU A 7 -11.68 3.10 1.64
CA LEU A 7 -11.34 3.68 2.94
C LEU A 7 -12.11 3.10 4.15
N PRO A 8 -13.42 2.79 4.09
CA PRO A 8 -14.13 2.16 5.21
C PRO A 8 -13.46 0.86 5.69
N THR A 9 -12.89 0.07 4.78
CA THR A 9 -12.14 -1.15 5.10
C THR A 9 -10.85 -0.83 5.86
N TYR A 10 -10.17 0.27 5.53
CA TYR A 10 -8.88 0.63 6.12
C TYR A 10 -9.05 1.20 7.53
N GLN A 11 -10.05 2.06 7.74
CA GLN A 11 -10.42 2.48 9.10
C GLN A 11 -10.85 1.29 9.96
N THR A 12 -11.62 0.36 9.38
CA THR A 12 -12.03 -0.88 10.07
C THR A 12 -10.80 -1.68 10.48
N MET A 13 -9.83 -1.88 9.58
CA MET A 13 -8.58 -2.57 9.88
C MET A 13 -7.86 -1.96 11.09
N LEU A 14 -7.66 -0.64 11.13
CA LEU A 14 -7.06 0.04 12.28
C LEU A 14 -7.87 -0.18 13.56
N ASN A 15 -9.20 -0.18 13.47
CA ASN A 15 -10.10 -0.46 14.59
C ASN A 15 -10.23 -1.94 14.94
N THR A 16 -9.56 -2.85 14.24
CA THR A 16 -9.40 -4.25 14.69
C THR A 16 -8.17 -4.44 15.57
N LEU A 17 -7.22 -3.51 15.56
CA LEU A 17 -5.94 -3.65 16.24
C LEU A 17 -6.08 -3.50 17.76
N ASP A 18 -5.62 -4.49 18.50
CA ASP A 18 -5.66 -4.52 19.95
C ASP A 18 -4.82 -3.38 20.54
N GLY A 19 -5.33 -2.75 21.60
CA GLY A 19 -4.68 -1.65 22.31
C GLY A 19 -4.78 -0.27 21.65
N VAL A 20 -5.19 -0.18 20.38
CA VAL A 20 -5.25 1.10 19.64
C VAL A 20 -6.60 1.41 19.01
N ARG A 21 -7.51 0.43 18.91
CA ARG A 21 -8.84 0.61 18.33
C ARG A 21 -9.70 1.66 19.05
N ASP A 22 -10.60 2.27 18.30
CA ASP A 22 -11.64 3.15 18.85
C ASP A 22 -12.81 2.34 19.42
N GLU A 23 -12.92 2.27 20.75
CA GLU A 23 -13.96 1.50 21.44
C GLU A 23 -15.37 2.09 21.32
N THR A 24 -15.51 3.38 20.96
CA THR A 24 -16.82 4.07 21.00
C THR A 24 -17.17 4.80 19.71
N GLY A 25 -16.23 4.90 18.77
CA GLY A 25 -16.33 5.76 17.58
C GLY A 25 -16.05 7.24 17.89
N ALA A 26 -15.81 7.58 19.16
CA ALA A 26 -15.45 8.92 19.61
C ALA A 26 -14.49 8.89 20.82
N SER A 27 -13.75 7.78 20.99
CA SER A 27 -12.81 7.64 22.09
C SER A 27 -11.77 8.77 22.06
N LEU A 28 -11.41 9.28 23.25
CA LEU A 28 -10.44 10.36 23.41
C LEU A 28 -9.00 9.84 23.51
N THR A 29 -8.76 8.54 23.33
CA THR A 29 -7.40 8.01 23.28
C THR A 29 -6.64 8.62 22.09
N PRO A 30 -5.34 8.93 22.22
CA PRO A 30 -4.56 9.46 21.10
C PRO A 30 -4.60 8.57 19.85
N TRP A 31 -4.67 7.24 20.04
CA TRP A 31 -4.81 6.27 18.97
C TRP A 31 -6.13 6.42 18.20
N ALA A 32 -7.26 6.52 18.90
CA ALA A 32 -8.56 6.72 18.26
C ALA A 32 -8.65 8.09 17.57
N ILE A 33 -8.06 9.13 18.17
CA ILE A 33 -7.95 10.47 17.55
C ILE A 33 -7.14 10.39 16.25
N TRP A 34 -5.98 9.71 16.26
CA TRP A 34 -5.19 9.49 15.05
C TRP A 34 -5.99 8.75 13.98
N THR A 35 -6.58 7.59 14.31
CA THR A 35 -7.37 6.79 13.35
C THR A 35 -8.47 7.62 12.69
N ARG A 36 -9.24 8.39 13.47
CA ARG A 36 -10.30 9.25 12.91
C ARG A 36 -9.74 10.40 12.07
N ALA A 37 -8.67 11.06 12.52
CA ALA A 37 -8.06 12.18 11.80
C ALA A 37 -7.39 11.74 10.49
N TRP A 38 -6.63 10.63 10.53
CA TRP A 38 -6.06 9.98 9.35
C TRP A 38 -7.16 9.64 8.35
N THR A 39 -8.23 8.97 8.79
CA THR A 39 -9.37 8.64 7.90
C THR A 39 -9.99 9.90 7.28
N ALA A 40 -10.11 10.99 8.04
CA ALA A 40 -10.63 12.25 7.51
C ALA A 40 -9.70 12.89 6.46
N GLU A 41 -8.38 12.72 6.59
CA GLU A 41 -7.43 13.14 5.57
C GLU A 41 -7.54 12.27 4.31
N GLU A 42 -7.52 10.95 4.46
CA GLU A 42 -7.63 9.94 3.40
C GLU A 42 -8.88 10.11 2.54
N ASN A 43 -10.02 10.45 3.16
CA ASN A 43 -11.29 10.60 2.45
C ASN A 43 -11.16 11.58 1.26
N ARG A 44 -10.33 12.61 1.41
CA ARG A 44 -10.13 13.62 0.35
C ARG A 44 -9.45 13.06 -0.89
N HIS A 45 -8.67 11.98 -0.77
CA HIS A 45 -7.92 11.39 -1.88
C HIS A 45 -8.85 10.71 -2.88
N GLY A 46 -9.72 9.81 -2.39
CA GLY A 46 -10.78 9.19 -3.19
C GLY A 46 -11.69 10.24 -3.82
N ASP A 47 -12.18 11.18 -3.01
CA ASP A 47 -13.05 12.27 -3.43
C ASP A 47 -12.50 13.09 -4.61
N LEU A 48 -11.21 13.42 -4.57
CA LEU A 48 -10.55 14.24 -5.58
C LEU A 48 -10.31 13.44 -6.86
N LEU A 49 -9.80 12.21 -6.74
CA LEU A 49 -9.54 11.34 -7.88
C LEU A 49 -10.82 10.91 -8.59
N ASN A 50 -11.89 10.65 -7.84
CA ASN A 50 -13.21 10.31 -8.38
C ASN A 50 -13.76 11.42 -9.27
N LYS A 51 -13.83 12.65 -8.73
CA LYS A 51 -14.34 13.82 -9.47
C LYS A 51 -13.46 14.12 -10.68
N TYR A 52 -12.14 13.96 -10.56
CA TYR A 52 -11.22 14.10 -11.70
C TYR A 52 -11.53 13.07 -12.81
N LEU A 53 -11.63 11.79 -12.47
CA LEU A 53 -11.90 10.73 -13.43
C LEU A 53 -13.28 10.88 -14.08
N TYR A 54 -14.30 11.24 -13.30
CA TYR A 54 -15.65 11.53 -13.78
C TYR A 54 -15.63 12.65 -14.84
N LEU A 55 -15.00 13.79 -14.52
CA LEU A 55 -14.94 14.94 -15.43
C LEU A 55 -14.05 14.71 -16.65
N SER A 56 -13.09 13.78 -16.56
CA SER A 56 -12.20 13.46 -17.68
C SER A 56 -12.94 12.90 -18.91
N GLY A 57 -14.07 12.23 -18.69
CA GLY A 57 -14.79 11.50 -19.76
C GLY A 57 -13.98 10.36 -20.40
N ARG A 58 -12.88 9.92 -19.78
CA ARG A 58 -11.97 8.90 -20.33
C ARG A 58 -12.30 7.48 -19.87
N VAL A 59 -13.06 7.33 -18.78
CA VAL A 59 -13.31 6.05 -18.11
C VAL A 59 -14.81 5.78 -17.95
N ASP A 60 -15.14 4.51 -17.76
CA ASP A 60 -16.49 4.04 -17.45
C ASP A 60 -16.73 4.10 -15.94
N MET A 61 -17.32 5.20 -15.48
CA MET A 61 -17.58 5.39 -14.04
C MET A 61 -18.52 4.34 -13.47
N ARG A 62 -19.46 3.80 -14.25
CA ARG A 62 -20.37 2.75 -13.77
C ARG A 62 -19.59 1.47 -13.45
N GLN A 63 -18.63 1.10 -14.29
CA GLN A 63 -17.78 -0.07 -14.04
C GLN A 63 -16.82 0.16 -12.86
N ILE A 64 -16.31 1.38 -12.70
CA ILE A 64 -15.47 1.74 -11.55
C ILE A 64 -16.28 1.67 -10.24
N GLU A 65 -17.47 2.28 -10.20
CA GLU A 65 -18.37 2.24 -9.04
C GLU A 65 -18.78 0.82 -8.65
N LYS A 66 -19.08 -0.03 -9.64
CA LYS A 66 -19.34 -1.46 -9.41
C LYS A 66 -18.13 -2.17 -8.81
N THR A 67 -16.91 -1.84 -9.27
CA THR A 67 -15.67 -2.40 -8.73
C THR A 67 -15.44 -1.98 -7.28
N ILE A 68 -15.68 -0.70 -6.96
CA ILE A 68 -15.61 -0.17 -5.58
C ILE A 68 -16.60 -0.90 -4.69
N GLN A 69 -17.84 -1.10 -5.15
CA GLN A 69 -18.88 -1.81 -4.40
C GLN A 69 -18.45 -3.25 -4.08
N TYR A 70 -17.89 -3.99 -5.05
CA TYR A 70 -17.34 -5.31 -4.80
C TYR A 70 -16.18 -5.29 -3.82
N LEU A 71 -15.24 -4.34 -3.97
CA LEU A 71 -14.05 -4.27 -3.15
C LEU A 71 -14.40 -3.99 -1.67
N ILE A 72 -15.27 -3.00 -1.41
CA ILE A 72 -15.75 -2.72 -0.05
C ILE A 72 -16.50 -3.93 0.53
N GLY A 73 -17.37 -4.57 -0.27
CA GLY A 73 -18.12 -5.74 0.15
C GLY A 73 -17.25 -6.98 0.41
N SER A 74 -16.12 -7.09 -0.28
CA SER A 74 -15.14 -8.16 -0.08
C SER A 74 -14.23 -7.89 1.13
N GLY A 75 -13.98 -6.62 1.42
CA GLY A 75 -13.02 -6.20 2.43
C GLY A 75 -11.59 -6.59 2.04
N MET A 76 -10.76 -6.81 3.06
CA MET A 76 -9.37 -7.19 2.90
C MET A 76 -8.92 -7.94 4.16
N ASP A 77 -8.07 -8.96 4.00
CA ASP A 77 -7.28 -9.53 5.09
C ASP A 77 -5.79 -9.16 4.93
N PRO A 78 -5.25 -8.26 5.78
CA PRO A 78 -3.84 -7.90 5.75
C PRO A 78 -2.92 -8.91 6.46
N GLY A 79 -3.46 -9.97 7.08
CA GLY A 79 -2.68 -10.95 7.84
C GLY A 79 -2.05 -10.38 9.12
N THR A 80 -2.64 -9.32 9.69
CA THR A 80 -2.12 -8.60 10.87
C THR A 80 -2.62 -9.18 12.19
N ASP A 81 -3.54 -10.14 12.17
CA ASP A 81 -4.00 -10.89 13.36
C ASP A 81 -4.41 -10.00 14.55
N LYS A 82 -4.98 -8.82 14.28
CA LYS A 82 -5.33 -7.78 15.29
C LYS A 82 -4.11 -7.24 16.07
N ASN A 83 -2.90 -7.61 15.69
CA ASN A 83 -1.68 -7.25 16.39
C ASN A 83 -1.19 -5.85 15.93
N PRO A 84 -1.06 -4.87 16.84
CA PRO A 84 -0.61 -3.52 16.47
C PRO A 84 0.83 -3.49 15.92
N TYR A 85 1.71 -4.42 16.29
CA TYR A 85 3.06 -4.51 15.71
C TYR A 85 2.97 -4.82 14.21
N LEU A 86 2.23 -5.88 13.86
CA LEU A 86 1.99 -6.27 12.46
C LEU A 86 1.26 -5.17 11.70
N GLY A 87 0.24 -4.57 12.32
CA GLY A 87 -0.55 -3.47 11.77
C GLY A 87 0.28 -2.24 11.42
N PHE A 88 1.12 -1.75 12.33
CA PHE A 88 1.90 -0.54 12.07
C PHE A 88 3.11 -0.76 11.15
N ILE A 89 3.64 -1.99 11.09
CA ILE A 89 4.60 -2.37 10.05
C ILE A 89 3.91 -2.39 8.68
N TYR A 90 2.71 -2.98 8.60
CA TYR A 90 1.91 -3.01 7.38
C TYR A 90 1.59 -1.60 6.87
N THR A 91 1.09 -0.70 7.74
CA THR A 91 0.77 0.68 7.32
C THR A 91 2.01 1.47 6.94
N SER A 92 3.12 1.35 7.69
CA SER A 92 4.39 2.00 7.31
C SER A 92 4.85 1.62 5.90
N PHE A 93 4.63 0.38 5.51
CA PHE A 93 4.96 -0.11 4.16
C PHE A 93 3.98 0.44 3.12
N GLN A 94 2.67 0.34 3.38
CA GLN A 94 1.63 0.73 2.43
C GLN A 94 1.64 2.23 2.15
N GLU A 95 1.79 3.08 3.16
CA GLU A 95 1.87 4.54 2.99
C GLU A 95 3.05 4.95 2.12
N ARG A 96 4.17 4.23 2.24
CA ARG A 96 5.31 4.46 1.35
C ARG A 96 5.04 3.97 -0.07
N ALA A 97 4.30 2.86 -0.22
CA ALA A 97 3.91 2.34 -1.52
C ALA A 97 2.96 3.29 -2.26
N THR A 98 1.98 3.87 -1.57
CA THR A 98 1.07 4.89 -2.14
C THR A 98 1.81 6.20 -2.42
N PHE A 99 2.70 6.64 -1.54
CA PHE A 99 3.60 7.79 -1.81
C PHE A 99 4.37 7.63 -3.13
N VAL A 100 5.01 6.47 -3.34
CA VAL A 100 5.74 6.17 -4.58
C VAL A 100 4.80 6.15 -5.78
N SER A 101 3.66 5.46 -5.66
CA SER A 101 2.68 5.30 -6.75
C SER A 101 2.10 6.63 -7.20
N HIS A 102 1.66 7.48 -6.26
CA HIS A 102 1.14 8.81 -6.54
C HIS A 102 2.22 9.73 -7.08
N GLY A 103 3.43 9.69 -6.53
CA GLY A 103 4.57 10.46 -7.02
C GLY A 103 4.96 10.12 -8.47
N ASN A 104 5.02 8.83 -8.81
CA ASN A 104 5.30 8.38 -10.18
C ASN A 104 4.17 8.77 -11.14
N THR A 105 2.91 8.63 -10.72
CA THR A 105 1.76 9.06 -11.52
C THR A 105 1.76 10.57 -11.75
N ALA A 106 2.15 11.37 -10.74
CA ALA A 106 2.30 12.82 -10.90
C ALA A 106 3.36 13.19 -11.95
N ARG A 107 4.48 12.48 -11.97
CA ARG A 107 5.54 12.66 -12.97
C ARG A 107 5.06 12.29 -14.37
N LEU A 108 4.37 11.15 -14.52
CA LEU A 108 3.77 10.75 -15.80
C LEU A 108 2.74 11.77 -16.30
N ALA A 109 1.87 12.27 -15.41
CA ALA A 109 0.89 13.29 -15.77
C ALA A 109 1.58 14.56 -16.32
N LYS A 110 2.66 15.00 -15.66
CA LYS A 110 3.47 16.14 -16.11
C LYS A 110 4.12 15.88 -17.46
N GLU A 111 4.69 14.68 -17.68
CA GLU A 111 5.29 14.27 -18.95
C GLU A 111 4.27 14.28 -20.11
N HIS A 112 3.00 13.96 -19.82
CA HIS A 112 1.89 14.03 -20.79
C HIS A 112 1.25 15.43 -20.89
N GLY A 113 1.83 16.45 -20.25
CA GLY A 113 1.38 17.84 -20.33
C GLY A 113 0.24 18.22 -19.40
N ASP A 114 -0.23 17.31 -18.53
CA ASP A 114 -1.28 17.61 -17.56
C ASP A 114 -0.70 18.03 -16.21
N LEU A 115 -0.43 19.33 -16.09
CA LEU A 115 0.11 19.92 -14.87
C LEU A 115 -0.88 19.90 -13.70
N LYS A 116 -2.19 19.83 -13.97
CA LYS A 116 -3.22 19.83 -12.91
C LYS A 116 -3.40 18.44 -12.33
N LEU A 117 -3.41 17.40 -13.15
CA LEU A 117 -3.33 16.03 -12.66
C LEU A 117 -2.02 15.79 -11.89
N ALA A 118 -0.90 16.32 -12.39
CA ALA A 118 0.37 16.23 -11.65
C ALA A 118 0.27 16.88 -10.26
N GLN A 119 -0.39 18.03 -10.15
CA GLN A 119 -0.64 18.69 -8.87
C GLN A 119 -1.55 17.87 -7.96
N ILE A 120 -2.62 17.28 -8.49
CA ILE A 120 -3.55 16.42 -7.76
C ILE A 120 -2.80 15.24 -7.13
N CYS A 121 -2.08 14.46 -7.94
CA CYS A 121 -1.32 13.31 -7.48
C CYS A 121 -0.21 13.72 -6.50
N GLY A 122 0.46 14.86 -6.73
CA GLY A 122 1.51 15.37 -5.85
C GLY A 122 1.01 15.80 -4.47
N ILE A 123 -0.21 16.38 -4.39
CA ILE A 123 -0.83 16.74 -3.10
C ILE A 123 -1.18 15.49 -2.30
N ILE A 124 -1.74 14.47 -2.96
CA ILE A 124 -2.04 13.20 -2.30
C ILE A 124 -0.74 12.57 -1.79
N ALA A 125 0.30 12.43 -2.62
CA ALA A 125 1.60 11.93 -2.21
C ALA A 125 2.21 12.69 -1.00
N ALA A 126 1.97 14.00 -0.89
CA ALA A 126 2.45 14.78 0.23
C ALA A 126 1.73 14.45 1.56
N ASP A 127 0.47 14.00 1.51
CA ASP A 127 -0.26 13.48 2.67
C ASP A 127 0.32 12.11 3.06
N GLU A 128 0.47 11.18 2.10
CA GLU A 128 1.05 9.85 2.33
C GLU A 128 2.41 9.92 3.01
N LYS A 129 3.24 10.90 2.62
CA LYS A 129 4.57 11.07 3.21
C LYS A 129 4.50 11.42 4.70
N ARG A 130 3.49 12.20 5.13
CA ARG A 130 3.29 12.54 6.54
C ARG A 130 2.78 11.32 7.30
N HIS A 131 1.88 10.53 6.72
CA HIS A 131 1.37 9.30 7.32
C HIS A 131 2.46 8.24 7.46
N GLU A 132 3.26 7.99 6.41
CA GLU A 132 4.47 7.16 6.46
C GLU A 132 5.38 7.59 7.63
N THR A 133 5.61 8.90 7.78
CA THR A 133 6.46 9.43 8.85
C THR A 133 5.87 9.17 10.24
N ALA A 134 4.55 9.27 10.39
CA ALA A 134 3.87 8.98 11.66
C ALA A 134 3.96 7.50 12.02
N TYR A 135 3.62 6.60 11.08
CA TYR A 135 3.65 5.16 11.33
C TYR A 135 5.07 4.62 11.55
N THR A 136 6.06 5.11 10.79
CA THR A 136 7.45 4.70 10.99
C THR A 136 8.00 5.12 12.35
N LYS A 137 7.55 6.25 12.91
CA LYS A 137 7.89 6.67 14.29
C LYS A 137 7.25 5.78 15.36
N ILE A 138 6.03 5.27 15.12
CA ILE A 138 5.40 4.31 16.03
C ILE A 138 6.24 3.04 16.09
N VAL A 139 6.61 2.47 14.93
CA VAL A 139 7.44 1.25 14.89
C VAL A 139 8.85 1.49 15.41
N GLU A 140 9.45 2.66 15.17
CA GLU A 140 10.71 3.06 15.80
C GLU A 140 10.61 3.01 17.32
N LYS A 141 9.52 3.54 17.89
CA LYS A 141 9.31 3.45 19.34
C LYS A 141 9.09 2.03 19.83
N LEU A 142 8.41 1.18 19.04
CA LEU A 142 8.26 -0.25 19.34
C LEU A 142 9.62 -0.96 19.38
N PHE A 143 10.54 -0.64 18.47
CA PHE A 143 11.91 -1.15 18.52
C PHE A 143 12.71 -0.68 19.73
N GLU A 144 12.47 0.52 20.25
CA GLU A 144 13.11 0.97 21.50
C GLU A 144 12.62 0.21 22.74
N VAL A 145 11.34 -0.16 22.79
CA VAL A 145 10.72 -0.75 23.99
C VAL A 145 10.65 -2.28 23.97
N ASP A 146 10.51 -2.86 22.79
CA ASP A 146 10.44 -4.31 22.56
C ASP A 146 11.13 -4.68 21.24
N PRO A 147 12.47 -4.61 21.18
CA PRO A 147 13.21 -4.88 19.95
C PRO A 147 13.01 -6.31 19.44
N ASP A 148 12.87 -7.29 20.33
CA ASP A 148 12.73 -8.70 19.96
C ASP A 148 11.35 -8.99 19.37
N GLY A 149 10.27 -8.55 20.03
CA GLY A 149 8.92 -8.69 19.50
C GLY A 149 8.74 -7.95 18.18
N THR A 150 9.31 -6.74 18.06
CA THR A 150 9.18 -5.93 16.84
C THR A 150 9.92 -6.51 15.65
N VAL A 151 11.15 -7.04 15.83
CA VAL A 151 11.88 -7.67 14.71
C VAL A 151 11.22 -8.98 14.27
N LEU A 152 10.64 -9.75 15.20
CA LEU A 152 9.87 -10.95 14.89
C LEU A 152 8.61 -10.60 14.08
N ALA A 153 7.88 -9.55 14.47
CA ALA A 153 6.72 -9.05 13.75
C ALA A 153 7.08 -8.56 12.33
N LEU A 154 8.21 -7.86 12.17
CA LEU A 154 8.70 -7.43 10.86
C LEU A 154 9.02 -8.63 9.96
N ALA A 155 9.73 -9.63 10.50
CA ALA A 155 10.02 -10.85 9.77
C ALA A 155 8.74 -11.64 9.41
N ASP A 156 7.74 -11.67 10.29
CA ASP A 156 6.46 -12.32 10.03
C ASP A 156 5.71 -11.67 8.86
N MET A 157 5.54 -10.34 8.88
CA MET A 157 4.93 -9.60 7.78
C MET A 157 5.68 -9.82 6.46
N MET A 158 7.01 -9.88 6.49
CA MET A 158 7.82 -10.16 5.30
C MET A 158 7.69 -11.61 4.80
N LYS A 159 7.44 -12.59 5.68
CA LYS A 159 7.17 -13.99 5.28
C LYS A 159 5.78 -14.13 4.67
N LYS A 160 4.78 -13.47 5.26
CA LYS A 160 3.41 -13.40 4.75
C LYS A 160 3.32 -12.64 3.42
N LYS A 161 4.32 -11.78 3.15
CA LYS A 161 4.34 -10.74 2.11
C LYS A 161 3.32 -9.66 2.42
N ILE A 162 3.68 -8.41 2.10
CA ILE A 162 2.76 -7.30 2.27
C ILE A 162 1.73 -7.34 1.13
N SER A 163 0.55 -7.88 1.43
CA SER A 163 -0.59 -7.94 0.51
C SER A 163 -1.11 -6.54 0.22
N MET A 164 -1.39 -6.24 -1.05
CA MET A 164 -2.00 -4.96 -1.41
C MET A 164 -3.44 -4.89 -0.90
N PRO A 165 -3.91 -3.72 -0.44
CA PRO A 165 -5.24 -3.59 0.16
C PRO A 165 -6.38 -3.91 -0.82
N ALA A 166 -6.16 -3.66 -2.11
CA ALA A 166 -7.12 -3.95 -3.17
C ALA A 166 -6.85 -5.27 -3.91
N HIS A 167 -6.21 -6.25 -3.28
CA HIS A 167 -5.88 -7.53 -3.96
C HIS A 167 -7.11 -8.37 -4.35
N LEU A 168 -8.28 -8.12 -3.72
CA LEU A 168 -9.56 -8.75 -4.05
C LEU A 168 -10.42 -7.92 -5.04
N MET A 169 -9.78 -7.07 -5.83
CA MET A 169 -10.47 -6.21 -6.78
C MET A 169 -11.16 -7.02 -7.89
N TYR A 170 -12.44 -6.73 -8.12
CA TYR A 170 -13.28 -7.44 -9.09
C TYR A 170 -14.32 -6.49 -9.71
N ASP A 171 -14.49 -6.53 -11.03
CA ASP A 171 -15.42 -5.64 -11.78
C ASP A 171 -16.72 -6.34 -12.22
N GLY A 172 -16.92 -7.60 -11.82
CA GLY A 172 -18.03 -8.43 -12.27
C GLY A 172 -17.78 -9.19 -13.57
N VAL A 173 -16.56 -9.17 -14.11
CA VAL A 173 -16.18 -9.87 -15.34
C VAL A 173 -14.82 -10.54 -15.22
N ASP A 174 -13.79 -9.83 -14.76
CA ASP A 174 -12.41 -10.31 -14.73
C ASP A 174 -11.99 -10.79 -13.33
N ASP A 175 -11.86 -12.11 -13.17
CA ASP A 175 -11.44 -12.74 -11.92
C ASP A 175 -9.97 -12.46 -11.54
N ASN A 176 -9.14 -11.99 -12.48
CA ASN A 176 -7.72 -11.68 -12.27
C ASN A 176 -7.43 -10.17 -12.37
N LEU A 177 -8.45 -9.33 -12.19
CA LEU A 177 -8.38 -7.89 -12.40
C LEU A 177 -7.23 -7.20 -11.65
N PHE A 178 -6.97 -7.62 -10.40
CA PHE A 178 -5.85 -7.08 -9.63
C PHE A 178 -4.48 -7.43 -10.26
N GLU A 179 -4.31 -8.65 -10.77
CA GLU A 179 -3.05 -9.07 -11.41
C GLU A 179 -2.83 -8.33 -12.74
N HIS A 180 -3.89 -8.18 -13.54
CA HIS A 180 -3.86 -7.41 -14.78
C HIS A 180 -3.54 -5.93 -14.50
N PHE A 181 -4.24 -5.30 -13.54
CA PHE A 181 -3.95 -3.93 -13.10
C PHE A 181 -2.48 -3.78 -12.63
N SER A 182 -2.01 -4.70 -11.79
CA SER A 182 -0.65 -4.67 -11.24
C SER A 182 0.41 -4.82 -12.33
N SER A 183 0.14 -5.62 -13.37
CA SER A 183 1.04 -5.78 -14.52
C SER A 183 1.19 -4.46 -15.29
N VAL A 184 0.06 -3.77 -15.55
CA VAL A 184 0.07 -2.46 -16.21
C VAL A 184 0.83 -1.42 -15.38
N ALA A 185 0.62 -1.40 -14.05
CA ALA A 185 1.32 -0.49 -13.15
C ALA A 185 2.84 -0.76 -13.10
N GLN A 186 3.24 -2.04 -13.07
CA GLN A 186 4.64 -2.48 -13.13
C GLN A 186 5.28 -2.01 -14.43
N ARG A 187 4.64 -2.24 -15.57
CA ARG A 187 5.22 -1.89 -16.87
C ARG A 187 5.32 -0.37 -17.06
N LEU A 188 4.32 0.39 -16.61
CA LEU A 188 4.38 1.86 -16.66
C LEU A 188 5.36 2.45 -15.65
N GLY A 189 5.94 1.63 -14.75
CA GLY A 189 6.87 2.09 -13.72
C GLY A 189 6.18 2.95 -12.66
N VAL A 190 4.87 2.75 -12.45
CA VAL A 190 4.11 3.45 -11.40
C VAL A 190 4.44 2.84 -10.04
N TYR A 191 4.38 1.51 -9.96
CA TYR A 191 4.79 0.74 -8.80
C TYR A 191 5.27 -0.64 -9.25
N THR A 192 6.47 -1.01 -8.84
CA THR A 192 7.17 -2.22 -9.30
C THR A 192 7.61 -3.12 -8.15
N ALA A 193 7.97 -4.35 -8.47
CA ALA A 193 8.62 -5.25 -7.52
C ALA A 193 9.97 -4.70 -7.02
N LYS A 194 10.65 -3.85 -7.81
CA LYS A 194 11.80 -3.09 -7.33
C LYS A 194 11.42 -2.08 -6.26
N ASP A 195 10.35 -1.32 -6.45
CA ASP A 195 9.86 -0.37 -5.45
C ASP A 195 9.50 -1.07 -4.13
N TYR A 196 8.91 -2.27 -4.20
CA TYR A 196 8.68 -3.10 -3.02
C TYR A 196 9.99 -3.39 -2.25
N ALA A 197 11.05 -3.79 -2.97
CA ALA A 197 12.35 -4.06 -2.35
C ALA A 197 13.00 -2.78 -1.78
N ASP A 198 12.86 -1.66 -2.48
CA ASP A 198 13.39 -0.36 -2.07
C ASP A 198 12.67 0.18 -0.82
N ILE A 199 11.36 -0.05 -0.70
CA ILE A 199 10.59 0.25 0.52
C ILE A 199 11.11 -0.58 1.69
N LEU A 200 11.30 -1.90 1.50
CA LEU A 200 11.81 -2.76 2.56
C LEU A 200 13.21 -2.33 3.01
N GLU A 201 14.12 -2.09 2.06
CA GLU A 201 15.49 -1.62 2.37
C GLU A 201 15.45 -0.28 3.12
N TYR A 202 14.61 0.64 2.69
CA TYR A 202 14.42 1.91 3.38
C TYR A 202 13.92 1.72 4.82
N LEU A 203 12.91 0.88 5.05
CA LEU A 203 12.36 0.66 6.40
C LEU A 203 13.38 -0.02 7.32
N VAL A 204 14.11 -1.02 6.81
CA VAL A 204 15.22 -1.68 7.51
C VAL A 204 16.29 -0.67 7.93
N GLY A 205 16.68 0.22 7.02
CA GLY A 205 17.62 1.30 7.31
C GLY A 205 17.06 2.34 8.29
N ARG A 206 15.80 2.75 8.11
CA ARG A 206 15.12 3.76 8.92
C ARG A 206 14.98 3.34 10.39
N TRP A 207 14.75 2.06 10.65
CA TRP A 207 14.68 1.50 12.00
C TRP A 207 16.01 0.94 12.50
N GLU A 208 17.09 1.10 11.73
CA GLU A 208 18.43 0.59 12.05
C GLU A 208 18.46 -0.90 12.44
N VAL A 209 17.63 -1.73 11.78
CA VAL A 209 17.42 -3.14 12.15
C VAL A 209 18.72 -3.92 12.17
N GLU A 210 19.64 -3.67 11.25
CA GLU A 210 20.96 -4.32 11.19
C GLU A 210 21.85 -4.03 12.41
N LYS A 211 21.69 -2.85 13.03
CA LYS A 211 22.52 -2.42 14.17
C LYS A 211 21.98 -2.89 15.52
N MET A 212 20.80 -3.53 15.55
CA MET A 212 20.18 -3.98 16.80
C MET A 212 21.03 -5.06 17.47
N THR A 213 21.19 -4.92 18.77
CA THR A 213 21.91 -5.86 19.64
C THR A 213 21.02 -6.29 20.80
N GLY A 214 21.43 -7.31 21.56
CA GLY A 214 20.65 -7.81 22.70
C GLY A 214 19.41 -8.64 22.34
N LEU A 215 19.21 -8.96 21.06
CA LEU A 215 18.13 -9.82 20.59
C LEU A 215 18.28 -11.27 21.09
N SER A 216 17.17 -11.98 21.17
CA SER A 216 17.10 -13.41 21.40
C SER A 216 17.68 -14.21 20.23
N GLY A 217 17.77 -15.53 20.38
CA GLY A 217 18.20 -16.41 19.28
C GLY A 217 17.23 -16.39 18.09
N GLU A 218 15.94 -16.21 18.33
CA GLU A 218 14.93 -16.10 17.28
C GLU A 218 14.91 -14.69 16.68
N GLY A 219 15.05 -13.65 17.51
CA GLY A 219 15.17 -12.26 17.07
C GLY A 219 16.35 -12.06 16.11
N ARG A 220 17.52 -12.64 16.40
CA ARG A 220 18.67 -12.60 15.47
C ARG A 220 18.39 -13.28 14.13
N LYS A 221 17.70 -14.43 14.12
CA LYS A 221 17.31 -15.09 12.85
C LYS A 221 16.34 -14.24 12.05
N ALA A 222 15.41 -13.55 12.72
CA ALA A 222 14.50 -12.61 12.10
C ALA A 222 15.22 -11.39 11.53
N GLN A 223 16.16 -10.82 12.28
CA GLN A 223 17.04 -9.74 11.84
C GLN A 223 17.82 -10.12 10.57
N ASP A 224 18.54 -11.25 10.59
CA ASP A 224 19.30 -11.76 9.43
C ASP A 224 18.39 -11.98 8.20
N TYR A 225 17.20 -12.55 8.42
CA TYR A 225 16.22 -12.78 7.37
C TYR A 225 15.78 -11.46 6.72
N VAL A 226 15.37 -10.48 7.53
CA VAL A 226 14.84 -9.21 7.01
C VAL A 226 15.94 -8.40 6.32
N CYS A 227 17.14 -8.30 6.90
CA CYS A 227 18.25 -7.54 6.32
C CYS A 227 18.76 -8.15 5.00
N SER A 228 18.64 -9.46 4.82
CA SER A 228 19.05 -10.14 3.57
C SER A 228 17.96 -10.18 2.49
N LEU A 229 16.73 -9.75 2.81
CA LEU A 229 15.58 -9.90 1.92
C LEU A 229 15.55 -8.92 0.74
N PRO A 230 15.84 -7.61 0.89
CA PRO A 230 15.83 -6.67 -0.24
C PRO A 230 16.69 -7.10 -1.45
N PRO A 231 17.99 -7.47 -1.29
CA PRO A 231 18.79 -7.90 -2.43
C PRO A 231 18.30 -9.23 -3.03
N ARG A 232 17.64 -10.08 -2.24
CA ARG A 232 17.05 -11.32 -2.72
C ARG A 232 15.82 -11.05 -3.59
N ILE A 233 14.96 -10.11 -3.20
CA ILE A 233 13.78 -9.72 -3.98
C ILE A 233 14.21 -9.13 -5.33
N ARG A 234 15.17 -8.20 -5.34
CA ARG A 234 15.70 -7.60 -6.57
C ARG A 234 16.21 -8.65 -7.56
N LYS A 235 17.02 -9.60 -7.10
CA LYS A 235 17.53 -10.71 -7.95
C LYS A 235 16.42 -11.61 -8.50
N LEU A 236 15.33 -11.81 -7.75
CA LEU A 236 14.19 -12.60 -8.21
C LEU A 236 13.40 -11.85 -9.28
N GLU A 237 13.19 -10.54 -9.11
CA GLU A 237 12.54 -9.70 -10.10
C GLU A 237 13.35 -9.66 -11.41
N GLU A 238 14.66 -9.37 -11.35
CA GLU A 238 15.51 -9.30 -12.54
C GLU A 238 15.41 -10.59 -13.39
N ARG A 239 15.38 -11.74 -12.70
CA ARG A 239 15.19 -13.06 -13.35
C ARG A 239 13.80 -13.25 -13.92
N ALA A 240 12.77 -12.73 -13.26
CA ALA A 240 11.39 -12.80 -13.73
C ALA A 240 11.20 -11.93 -14.98
N GLN A 241 11.70 -10.69 -14.98
CA GLN A 241 11.68 -9.79 -16.13
C GLN A 241 12.46 -10.37 -17.33
N ALA A 242 13.65 -10.94 -17.09
CA ALA A 242 14.44 -11.57 -18.15
C ALA A 242 13.74 -12.78 -18.81
N ARG A 243 12.76 -13.38 -18.12
CA ARG A 243 11.95 -14.51 -18.61
C ARG A 243 10.57 -14.10 -19.09
N ALA A 244 10.16 -12.84 -18.87
CA ALA A 244 8.86 -12.35 -19.27
C ALA A 244 8.79 -12.27 -20.80
N LYS A 245 7.81 -12.95 -21.39
CA LYS A 245 7.44 -12.76 -22.80
C LYS A 245 6.60 -11.48 -22.92
N GLN A 246 6.53 -10.91 -24.12
CA GLN A 246 5.56 -9.86 -24.40
C GLN A 246 4.15 -10.34 -24.03
N SER A 247 3.56 -9.67 -23.05
CA SER A 247 2.20 -9.85 -22.58
C SER A 247 1.21 -9.56 -23.71
N ALA A 248 0.14 -10.34 -23.82
CA ALA A 248 -0.96 -10.01 -24.72
C ALA A 248 -1.70 -8.76 -24.20
N PRO A 249 -2.31 -7.96 -25.09
CA PRO A 249 -3.26 -6.94 -24.68
C PRO A 249 -4.49 -7.57 -24.03
N VAL A 250 -5.00 -6.93 -22.98
CA VAL A 250 -6.18 -7.37 -22.23
C VAL A 250 -7.18 -6.22 -22.14
N PRO A 251 -8.49 -6.47 -22.38
CA PRO A 251 -9.53 -5.46 -22.22
C PRO A 251 -9.79 -5.13 -20.75
N PHE A 252 -9.99 -3.84 -20.44
CA PHE A 252 -10.41 -3.41 -19.11
C PHE A 252 -11.79 -2.75 -19.16
N SER A 253 -12.71 -3.19 -18.30
CA SER A 253 -14.06 -2.64 -18.26
C SER A 253 -14.06 -1.15 -17.87
N TRP A 254 -13.11 -0.71 -17.04
CA TRP A 254 -12.94 0.71 -16.64
C TRP A 254 -12.66 1.66 -17.80
N ILE A 255 -12.21 1.16 -18.95
CA ILE A 255 -11.94 1.96 -20.15
C ILE A 255 -12.83 1.50 -21.31
N HIS A 256 -14.08 1.12 -21.02
CA HIS A 256 -15.08 0.70 -21.99
C HIS A 256 -14.65 -0.51 -22.83
N GLY A 257 -13.96 -1.48 -22.20
CA GLY A 257 -13.49 -2.69 -22.87
C GLY A 257 -12.34 -2.46 -23.85
N ARG A 258 -11.74 -1.26 -23.87
CA ARG A 258 -10.51 -1.02 -24.64
C ARG A 258 -9.37 -1.84 -24.04
N GLU A 259 -8.48 -2.29 -24.90
CA GLU A 259 -7.35 -3.12 -24.50
C GLU A 259 -6.13 -2.28 -24.17
N VAL A 260 -5.42 -2.71 -23.14
CA VAL A 260 -4.06 -2.25 -22.86
C VAL A 260 -3.17 -3.48 -22.81
N MET A 261 -1.96 -3.32 -23.33
CA MET A 261 -0.90 -4.29 -23.09
C MET A 261 -0.77 -4.46 -21.57
N LEU A 262 -0.52 -5.68 -21.07
CA LEU A 262 -0.08 -5.86 -19.67
C LEU A 262 1.39 -5.49 -19.48
#